data_AF-A0A951Z8V3-F1
#
_entry.id   AF-A0A951Z8V3-F1
#
_cell.length_a   1.000
_cell.length_b   1.000
_cell.length_c   1.000
_cell.angle_alpha   90.00
_cell.angle_beta   90.00
_cell.angle_gamma   90.00
#
_symmetry.space_group_name_H-M   'P 1'
#
loop_
_entity.id
_entity.type
_entity.pdbx_description
1 polymer ?
#
loop_
_entity_poly.entity_id
_entity_poly.type
_entity_poly.pdbx_seq_one_letter_code
_entity_poly.pdbx_strand_id
1 'polypeptide(L)'
;AEQGGGAWFNGRPSRVSPTTDSARAIICHAGFKGMAQHGFAPGLGRIAAQTLATRTWCDAYGHALVASGRAEAMIDPVIARWDISAIAVIVEEAGGRFTDTTGKPGVGPSAVSSNGALHDWLLRELHGA
;
A
#
# COMPACT_ATOMS: atom_id res chain seq x y z
N ALA A 1 16.10 -1.64 -6.14
CA ALA A 1 15.97 -0.19 -5.95
C ALA A 1 17.14 0.25 -5.08
N GLU A 2 17.61 1.46 -5.28
CA GLU A 2 18.67 2.08 -4.49
C GLU A 2 18.21 3.50 -4.16
N GLN A 3 18.51 3.97 -2.95
CA GLN A 3 18.13 5.30 -2.53
C GLN A 3 18.72 6.37 -3.46
N GLY A 4 17.86 7.17 -4.10
CA GLY A 4 18.23 8.14 -5.13
C GLY A 4 18.57 7.55 -6.51
N GLY A 5 18.57 6.22 -6.64
CA GLY A 5 18.88 5.48 -7.87
C GLY A 5 17.65 4.93 -8.60
N GLY A 6 16.46 5.11 -8.05
CA GLY A 6 15.19 4.67 -8.62
C GLY A 6 14.87 3.19 -8.41
N ALA A 7 13.62 2.85 -8.74
CA ALA A 7 13.12 1.48 -8.76
C ALA A 7 13.09 0.92 -10.19
N TRP A 8 13.35 -0.39 -10.30
CA TRP A 8 13.51 -1.08 -11.59
C TRP A 8 12.75 -2.40 -11.58
N PHE A 9 12.11 -2.74 -12.71
CA PHE A 9 11.45 -4.00 -12.95
C PHE A 9 11.95 -4.58 -14.29
N ASN A 10 12.70 -5.68 -14.23
CA ASN A 10 13.33 -6.32 -15.39
C ASN A 10 14.10 -5.34 -16.30
N GLY A 11 14.90 -4.47 -15.69
CA GLY A 11 15.72 -3.48 -16.40
C GLY A 11 14.98 -2.24 -16.89
N ARG A 12 13.68 -2.10 -16.63
CA ARG A 12 12.89 -0.90 -16.97
C ARG A 12 12.56 -0.11 -15.71
N PRO A 13 12.53 1.25 -15.76
CA PRO A 13 12.11 2.05 -14.63
C PRO A 13 10.71 1.65 -14.16
N SER A 14 10.54 1.45 -12.86
CA SER A 14 9.26 1.17 -12.20
C SER A 14 8.70 2.45 -11.60
N ARG A 15 7.40 2.67 -11.74
CA ARG A 15 6.71 3.82 -11.14
C ARG A 15 5.36 3.40 -10.60
N VAL A 16 4.96 4.04 -9.51
CA VAL A 16 3.61 3.90 -8.98
C VAL A 16 2.56 4.47 -9.94
N SER A 17 1.30 4.10 -9.74
CA SER A 17 0.17 4.54 -10.57
C SER A 17 -0.10 6.05 -10.39
N PRO A 18 -0.39 6.81 -11.46
CA PRO A 18 -0.75 8.23 -11.33
C PRO A 18 -2.21 8.45 -10.89
N THR A 19 -2.99 7.39 -10.66
CA THR A 19 -4.42 7.49 -10.32
C THR A 19 -4.66 8.36 -9.07
N THR A 20 -5.46 9.42 -9.22
CA THR A 20 -5.91 10.28 -8.12
C THR A 20 -7.37 10.03 -7.72
N ASP A 21 -8.10 9.26 -8.51
CA ASP A 21 -9.51 8.93 -8.30
C ASP A 21 -9.65 7.55 -7.66
N SER A 22 -10.15 7.51 -6.42
CA SER A 22 -10.33 6.26 -5.68
C SER A 22 -11.25 5.29 -6.42
N ALA A 23 -12.28 5.77 -7.14
CA ALA A 23 -13.23 4.91 -7.85
C ALA A 23 -12.58 4.08 -8.97
N ARG A 24 -11.36 4.42 -9.38
CA ARG A 24 -10.55 3.69 -10.37
C ARG A 24 -9.45 2.84 -9.75
N ALA A 25 -9.29 2.89 -8.44
CA ALA A 25 -8.18 2.31 -7.72
C ALA A 25 -8.38 0.82 -7.39
N ILE A 26 -7.30 0.04 -7.46
CA ILE A 26 -7.21 -1.31 -6.92
C ILE A 26 -6.48 -1.25 -5.58
N ILE A 27 -7.13 -1.67 -4.51
CA ILE A 27 -6.56 -1.69 -3.16
C ILE A 27 -6.30 -3.13 -2.70
N CYS A 28 -5.03 -3.43 -2.41
CA CYS A 28 -4.61 -4.72 -1.88
C CYS A 28 -4.64 -4.71 -0.34
N HIS A 29 -4.87 -5.88 0.28
CA HIS A 29 -4.80 -6.03 1.73
C HIS A 29 -4.45 -7.46 2.16
N ALA A 30 -3.97 -7.60 3.41
CA ALA A 30 -3.53 -8.87 4.04
C ALA A 30 -4.63 -9.95 4.23
N GLY A 31 -5.85 -9.71 3.75
CA GLY A 31 -7.00 -10.59 3.96
C GLY A 31 -7.97 -10.14 5.06
N PHE A 32 -9.22 -10.58 4.93
CA PHE A 32 -10.32 -10.11 5.80
C PHE A 32 -10.12 -10.46 7.28
N LYS A 33 -9.61 -11.66 7.58
CA LYS A 33 -9.38 -12.11 8.96
C LYS A 33 -8.36 -11.21 9.68
N GLY A 34 -7.21 -10.96 9.06
CA GLY A 34 -6.18 -10.10 9.64
C GLY A 34 -6.69 -8.67 9.84
N MET A 35 -7.33 -8.10 8.82
CA MET A 35 -7.94 -6.77 8.92
C MET A 35 -8.96 -6.68 10.06
N ALA A 36 -9.83 -7.69 10.21
CA ALA A 36 -10.82 -7.73 11.29
C ALA A 36 -10.19 -7.88 12.68
N GLN A 37 -9.19 -8.76 12.83
CA GLN A 37 -8.49 -8.99 14.11
C GLN A 37 -7.79 -7.72 14.63
N HIS A 38 -7.43 -6.81 13.73
CA HIS A 38 -6.78 -5.54 14.07
C HIS A 38 -7.73 -4.33 14.00
N GLY A 39 -9.05 -4.55 13.94
CA GLY A 39 -10.05 -3.48 14.03
C GLY A 39 -10.31 -2.71 12.73
N PHE A 40 -9.75 -3.12 11.60
CA PHE A 40 -9.85 -2.42 10.32
C PHE A 40 -10.98 -2.91 9.42
N ALA A 41 -11.82 -3.87 9.86
CA ALA A 41 -12.94 -4.37 9.05
C ALA A 41 -13.92 -3.26 8.59
N PRO A 42 -14.34 -2.30 9.45
CA PRO A 42 -15.19 -1.19 8.99
C PRO A 42 -14.50 -0.29 7.95
N GLY A 43 -13.21 0.00 8.14
CA GLY A 43 -12.42 0.79 7.20
C GLY A 43 -12.25 0.11 5.85
N LEU A 44 -11.97 -1.19 5.85
CA LEU A 44 -11.93 -1.98 4.63
C LEU A 44 -13.26 -1.95 3.88
N GLY A 45 -14.40 -1.97 4.60
CA GLY A 45 -15.73 -1.81 4.02
C GLY A 45 -15.93 -0.45 3.32
N ARG A 46 -15.52 0.64 3.96
CA ARG A 46 -15.59 1.99 3.36
C ARG A 46 -14.71 2.12 2.11
N ILE A 47 -13.49 1.59 2.17
CA ILE A 47 -12.55 1.56 1.04
C ILE A 47 -13.15 0.76 -0.12
N ALA A 48 -13.70 -0.43 0.16
CA ALA A 48 -14.31 -1.27 -0.88
C ALA A 48 -15.52 -0.61 -1.55
N ALA A 49 -16.29 0.20 -0.83
CA ALA A 49 -17.44 0.92 -1.38
C ALA A 49 -17.05 2.08 -2.32
N GLN A 50 -15.81 2.57 -2.25
CA GLN A 50 -15.33 3.77 -2.95
C GLN A 50 -14.23 3.48 -3.98
N THR A 51 -13.95 2.20 -4.26
CA THR A 51 -12.86 1.77 -5.13
C THR A 51 -13.32 0.84 -6.24
N LEU A 52 -12.51 0.72 -7.30
CA LEU A 52 -12.80 -0.19 -8.40
C LEU A 52 -12.84 -1.65 -7.89
N ALA A 53 -11.89 -1.99 -7.02
CA ALA A 53 -11.74 -3.33 -6.49
C ALA A 53 -10.85 -3.36 -5.24
N THR A 54 -11.19 -4.26 -4.32
CA THR A 54 -10.24 -4.76 -3.32
C THR A 54 -9.73 -6.15 -3.69
N ARG A 55 -8.48 -6.46 -3.35
CA ARG A 55 -7.85 -7.75 -3.59
C ARG A 55 -7.04 -8.20 -2.39
N THR A 56 -7.03 -9.51 -2.15
CA THR A 56 -6.15 -10.12 -1.16
C THR A 56 -4.90 -10.66 -1.85
N TRP A 57 -3.73 -10.29 -1.34
CA TRP A 57 -2.44 -10.81 -1.79
C TRP A 57 -1.52 -10.99 -0.59
N CYS A 58 -0.41 -11.72 -0.76
CA CYS A 58 0.66 -11.69 0.24
C CYS A 58 1.31 -10.30 0.26
N ASP A 59 1.82 -9.94 1.43
CA ASP A 59 2.62 -8.75 1.71
C ASP A 59 3.58 -8.40 0.56
N ALA A 60 4.54 -9.28 0.26
CA ALA A 60 5.60 -8.99 -0.71
C ALA A 60 5.05 -8.65 -2.11
N TYR A 61 4.06 -9.41 -2.57
CA TYR A 61 3.49 -9.20 -3.90
C TYR A 61 2.58 -7.98 -3.96
N GLY A 62 1.75 -7.75 -2.93
CA GLY A 62 0.86 -6.59 -2.85
C GLY A 62 1.63 -5.28 -2.95
N HIS A 63 2.71 -5.13 -2.18
CA HIS A 63 3.55 -3.93 -2.26
C HIS A 63 4.33 -3.83 -3.59
N ALA A 64 4.74 -4.95 -4.18
CA ALA A 64 5.36 -4.94 -5.51
C ALA A 64 4.39 -4.50 -6.62
N LEU A 65 3.10 -4.83 -6.49
CA LEU A 65 2.05 -4.31 -7.39
C LEU A 65 1.91 -2.80 -7.26
N VAL A 66 2.02 -2.25 -6.05
CA VAL A 66 2.03 -0.79 -5.83
C VAL A 66 3.24 -0.14 -6.49
N ALA A 67 4.45 -0.62 -6.19
CA ALA A 67 5.69 -0.08 -6.74
C ALA A 67 5.77 -0.15 -8.28
N SER A 68 4.98 -1.03 -8.89
CA SER A 68 4.90 -1.19 -10.34
C SER A 68 3.65 -0.58 -10.99
N GLY A 69 2.85 0.16 -10.21
CA GLY A 69 1.68 0.88 -10.69
C GLY A 69 0.50 0.01 -11.12
N ARG A 70 0.47 -1.25 -10.67
CA ARG A 70 -0.60 -2.21 -10.92
C ARG A 70 -1.68 -2.22 -9.85
N ALA A 71 -1.39 -1.61 -8.70
CA ALA A 71 -2.33 -1.32 -7.63
C ALA A 71 -2.00 0.06 -7.05
N GLU A 72 -3.00 0.72 -6.47
CA GLU A 72 -2.83 2.04 -5.88
C GLU A 72 -2.40 1.97 -4.42
N ALA A 73 -2.72 0.89 -3.70
CA ALA A 73 -2.24 0.68 -2.33
C ALA A 73 -2.22 -0.80 -1.89
N MET A 74 -1.46 -1.07 -0.83
CA MET A 74 -1.45 -2.32 -0.07
C MET A 74 -1.51 -2.00 1.43
N ILE A 75 -2.36 -2.72 2.19
CA ILE A 75 -2.52 -2.56 3.64
C ILE A 75 -2.19 -3.88 4.36
N ASP A 76 -1.18 -3.82 5.23
CA ASP A 76 -0.81 -4.87 6.18
C ASP A 76 -1.00 -4.37 7.62
N PRO A 77 -2.00 -4.86 8.36
CA PRO A 77 -2.30 -4.37 9.71
C PRO A 77 -1.29 -4.83 10.77
N VAL A 78 -0.54 -5.89 10.48
CA VAL A 78 0.58 -6.39 11.28
C VAL A 78 1.59 -7.04 10.35
N ILE A 79 2.86 -6.74 10.52
CA ILE A 79 3.93 -7.31 9.69
C ILE A 79 5.27 -7.28 10.40
N ALA A 80 6.12 -8.27 10.13
CA ALA A 80 7.47 -8.24 10.64
C ALA A 80 8.37 -7.33 9.79
N ARG A 81 9.31 -6.66 10.44
CA ARG A 81 10.15 -5.65 9.76
C ARG A 81 10.95 -6.23 8.61
N TRP A 82 11.41 -7.48 8.72
CA TRP A 82 12.19 -8.13 7.68
C TRP A 82 11.40 -8.39 6.40
N ASP A 83 10.07 -8.52 6.49
CA ASP A 83 9.20 -8.73 5.31
C ASP A 83 9.05 -7.44 4.47
N ILE A 84 9.19 -6.27 5.08
CA ILE A 84 8.93 -4.97 4.44
C ILE A 84 10.14 -4.06 4.26
N SER A 85 11.28 -4.37 4.89
CA SER A 85 12.44 -3.45 4.88
C SER A 85 12.96 -3.16 3.48
N ALA A 86 13.05 -4.19 2.63
CA ALA A 86 13.47 -4.01 1.23
C ALA A 86 12.39 -3.30 0.40
N ILE A 87 11.13 -3.56 0.71
CA ILE A 87 9.98 -3.02 -0.01
C ILE A 87 9.81 -1.53 0.20
N ALA A 88 10.06 -1.01 1.40
CA ALA A 88 9.95 0.41 1.69
C ALA A 88 10.77 1.25 0.68
N VAL A 89 12.05 0.92 0.52
CA VAL A 89 12.93 1.58 -0.45
C VAL A 89 12.43 1.40 -1.89
N ILE A 90 11.92 0.22 -2.25
CA ILE A 90 11.38 -0.02 -3.61
C ILE A 90 10.17 0.87 -3.91
N VAL A 91 9.24 1.01 -2.96
CA VAL A 91 8.02 1.82 -3.12
C VAL A 91 8.38 3.30 -3.19
N GLU A 92 9.23 3.78 -2.29
CA GLU A 92 9.66 5.18 -2.24
C GLU A 92 10.40 5.58 -3.52
N GLU A 93 11.34 4.75 -4.00
CA GLU A 93 12.07 4.99 -5.24
C GLU A 93 11.22 4.81 -6.51
N ALA A 94 10.07 4.15 -6.42
CA ALA A 94 9.05 4.13 -7.48
C ALA A 94 8.17 5.40 -7.48
N GLY A 95 8.39 6.33 -6.55
CA GLY A 95 7.61 7.55 -6.37
C GLY A 95 6.36 7.39 -5.50
N GLY A 96 6.26 6.29 -4.75
CA GLY A 96 5.17 6.02 -3.82
C GLY A 96 5.40 6.58 -2.42
N ARG A 97 4.47 6.26 -1.52
CA ARG A 97 4.60 6.51 -0.07
C ARG A 97 4.56 5.19 0.69
N PHE A 98 5.38 5.09 1.73
CA PHE A 98 5.44 3.94 2.63
C PHE A 98 5.34 4.41 4.09
N THR A 99 4.30 3.96 4.79
CA THR A 99 4.03 4.32 6.19
C THR A 99 3.55 3.10 6.97
N ASP A 100 3.41 3.24 8.28
CA ASP A 100 2.53 2.35 9.05
C ASP A 100 1.06 2.75 8.92
N THR A 101 0.15 1.94 9.47
CA THR A 101 -1.30 2.23 9.45
C THR A 101 -1.69 3.54 10.13
N THR A 102 -0.84 4.14 10.97
CA THR A 102 -1.09 5.45 11.59
C THR A 102 -0.62 6.63 10.71
N GLY A 103 0.04 6.34 9.59
CA GLY A 103 0.63 7.32 8.69
C GLY A 103 2.06 7.72 9.06
N LYS A 104 2.70 7.07 10.04
CA LYS A 104 4.09 7.34 10.38
C LYS A 104 5.00 6.78 9.26
N PRO A 105 5.89 7.60 8.66
CA PRO A 105 6.78 7.13 7.60
C PRO A 105 7.75 6.04 8.04
N GLY A 106 8.06 5.15 7.09
CA GLY A 106 9.09 4.12 7.23
C GLY A 106 8.60 2.77 7.78
N VAL A 107 9.57 1.89 8.07
CA VAL A 107 9.34 0.51 8.50
C VAL A 107 8.79 0.46 9.93
N GLY A 108 7.54 -0.01 10.07
CA GLY A 108 6.81 -0.09 11.34
C GLY A 108 6.33 -1.51 11.69
N PRO A 109 5.46 -1.65 12.71
CA PRO A 109 4.80 -2.92 13.06
C PRO A 109 3.61 -3.26 12.15
N SER A 110 3.22 -2.33 11.28
CA SER A 110 2.21 -2.45 10.22
C SER A 110 2.76 -1.72 8.99
N ALA A 111 2.13 -1.90 7.83
CA ALA A 111 2.57 -1.25 6.60
C ALA A 111 1.42 -0.82 5.71
N VAL A 112 1.58 0.35 5.11
CA VAL A 112 0.77 0.89 4.03
C VAL A 112 1.72 1.39 2.96
N SER A 113 1.73 0.72 1.80
CA SER A 113 2.29 1.31 0.59
C SER A 113 1.17 1.92 -0.23
N SER A 114 1.44 3.05 -0.89
CA SER A 114 0.53 3.58 -1.89
C SER A 114 1.25 4.34 -2.98
N ASN A 115 0.50 4.71 -4.01
CA ASN A 115 0.94 5.59 -5.07
C ASN A 115 1.17 7.05 -4.65
N GLY A 116 1.11 7.35 -3.36
CA GLY A 116 1.24 8.71 -2.81
C GLY A 116 -0.05 9.51 -2.91
N ALA A 117 -0.63 9.62 -4.11
CA ALA A 117 -1.82 10.43 -4.37
C ALA A 117 -3.04 10.03 -3.52
N LEU A 118 -3.27 8.74 -3.34
CA LEU A 118 -4.40 8.22 -2.56
C LEU A 118 -4.05 7.90 -1.09
N HIS A 119 -2.83 8.19 -0.65
CA HIS A 119 -2.35 7.76 0.66
C HIS A 119 -3.18 8.31 1.82
N ASP A 120 -3.40 9.63 1.85
CA ASP A 120 -4.10 10.27 2.98
C ASP A 120 -5.61 9.98 2.94
N TRP A 121 -6.18 9.82 1.73
CA TRP A 121 -7.54 9.31 1.59
C TRP A 121 -7.66 7.89 2.19
N LEU A 122 -6.72 7.00 1.85
CA LEU A 122 -6.74 5.62 2.33
C LEU A 122 -6.67 5.54 3.86
N LEU A 123 -5.77 6.30 4.49
CA LEU A 123 -5.63 6.32 5.95
C LEU A 123 -6.88 6.88 6.65
N ARG A 124 -7.52 7.91 6.08
CA ARG A 124 -8.79 8.44 6.59
C ARG A 124 -9.90 7.41 6.51
N GLU A 125 -10.09 6.79 5.36
CA GLU A 125 -11.10 5.75 5.19
C GLU A 125 -10.84 4.52 6.08
N LEU A 126 -9.57 4.15 6.27
CA LEU A 126 -9.18 3.05 7.14
C LEU A 126 -9.63 3.29 8.60
N HIS A 127 -9.48 4.52 9.10
CA HIS A 127 -9.85 4.87 10.48
C HIS A 127 -11.29 5.39 10.64
N GLY A 128 -11.90 5.93 9.60
CA GLY A 128 -13.26 6.49 9.63
C GLY A 128 -13.32 7.91 10.16
N ALA A 129 -12.30 8.72 9.84
CA ALA A 129 -12.17 10.12 10.21
C ALA A 129 -12.30 11.04 9.00
#